data_AF-A0A2E5T0P0-F1
#
_entry.id   AF-A0A2E5T0P0-F1
#
_cell.length_a   1.000
_cell.length_b   1.000
_cell.length_c   1.000
_cell.angle_alpha   90.00
_cell.angle_beta   90.00
_cell.angle_gamma   90.00
#
_symmetry.space_group_name_H-M   'P 1'
#
loop_
_entity.id
_entity.type
_entity.pdbx_description
1 polymer ?
#
loop_
_entity_poly.entity_id
_entity_poly.type
_entity_poly.pdbx_seq_one_letter_code
_entity_poly.pdbx_strand_id
1 'polypeptide(L)'
;MKILITGGAGYIGSTIYSALEDHGYKPIILDSLTAGDPNFTIDKNFYHGDIGNSKRLDEIFADHPDIDVTIHCAASIIVPESMDNPSDYYNNNVINSIKLLDYLKNTSATKIIFSSTASIYSGDDGGMVTEDSHLSPKSPYSKTKLAVEMAIKDYCHAYDIRGISLRYFNPIGADPKMRSGPSNINPSHIIGKLSESSQKSTSTFHVTGSNWPTRDGTGIRDYIHVWDVALAHVRAVQNFNQIVTKSEPYSEINIGSGEGTTVMELITAFEEVSGKKIDVLYKPARPGDVAGAYTNRDKAKQLLDWEPKFSIEQGIADFLKWLGKETSAI
;
A
#
# COMPACT_ATOMS: atom_id res chain seq x y z
N MET A 1 4.05 13.54 19.08
CA MET A 1 4.34 12.09 19.19
C MET A 1 5.26 11.71 18.03
N LYS A 2 6.34 10.97 18.31
CA LYS A 2 7.29 10.49 17.28
C LYS A 2 6.85 9.13 16.75
N ILE A 3 6.99 8.93 15.45
CA ILE A 3 6.52 7.74 14.73
C ILE A 3 7.64 7.25 13.82
N LEU A 4 8.05 6.00 13.99
CA LEU A 4 8.99 5.38 13.06
C LEU A 4 8.23 4.89 11.83
N ILE A 5 8.68 5.26 10.63
CA ILE A 5 8.16 4.74 9.36
C ILE A 5 9.29 3.94 8.69
N THR A 6 9.15 2.61 8.69
CA THR A 6 10.05 1.78 7.88
C THR A 6 9.57 1.79 6.43
N GLY A 7 10.47 1.88 5.45
CA GLY A 7 10.07 2.04 4.05
C GLY A 7 9.53 3.44 3.74
N GLY A 8 9.89 4.43 4.57
CA GLY A 8 9.37 5.80 4.49
C GLY A 8 9.90 6.60 3.30
N ALA A 9 10.89 6.10 2.56
CA ALA A 9 11.32 6.68 1.29
C ALA A 9 10.63 6.02 0.08
N GLY A 10 9.72 5.06 0.29
CA GLY A 10 8.86 4.51 -0.76
C GLY A 10 7.66 5.40 -1.09
N TYR A 11 6.93 5.06 -2.15
CA TYR A 11 5.74 5.81 -2.61
C TYR A 11 4.69 6.01 -1.50
N ILE A 12 4.21 4.92 -0.88
CA ILE A 12 3.17 5.00 0.15
C ILE A 12 3.77 5.56 1.46
N GLY A 13 4.96 5.09 1.86
CA GLY A 13 5.62 5.51 3.10
C GLY A 13 5.92 7.01 3.16
N SER A 14 6.40 7.59 2.05
CA SER A 14 6.64 9.04 1.96
C SER A 14 5.35 9.86 1.95
N THR A 15 4.26 9.31 1.40
CA THR A 15 2.94 9.95 1.45
C THR A 15 2.34 9.89 2.86
N ILE A 16 2.52 8.78 3.58
CA ILE A 16 2.19 8.67 5.01
C ILE A 16 3.01 9.68 5.83
N TYR A 17 4.30 9.83 5.54
CA TYR A 17 5.16 10.84 6.18
C TYR A 17 4.55 12.24 6.05
N SER A 18 4.24 12.65 4.82
CA SER A 18 3.62 13.95 4.52
C SER A 18 2.28 14.14 5.25
N ALA A 19 1.43 13.11 5.27
CA ALA A 19 0.14 13.17 5.96
C ALA A 19 0.30 13.29 7.48
N LEU A 20 1.25 12.57 8.08
CA LEU A 20 1.52 12.66 9.51
C LEU A 20 2.07 14.04 9.91
N GLU A 21 2.97 14.62 9.12
CA GLU A 21 3.46 15.99 9.36
C GLU A 21 2.33 17.02 9.30
N ASP A 22 1.44 16.92 8.31
CA ASP A 22 0.27 17.79 8.18
C ASP A 22 -0.67 17.70 9.41
N HIS A 23 -0.58 16.62 10.20
CA HIS A 23 -1.35 16.41 11.44
C HIS A 23 -0.50 16.62 12.71
N GLY A 24 0.68 17.25 12.61
CA GLY A 24 1.50 17.64 13.76
C GLY A 24 2.30 16.51 14.41
N TYR A 25 2.38 15.35 13.75
CA TYR A 25 3.27 14.27 14.19
C TYR A 25 4.71 14.53 13.74
N LYS A 26 5.66 13.78 14.31
CA LYS A 26 7.09 13.90 13.99
C LYS A 26 7.59 12.55 13.46
N PRO A 27 7.45 12.27 12.16
CA PRO A 27 7.85 10.98 11.62
C PRO A 27 9.37 10.89 11.44
N ILE A 28 9.89 9.67 11.55
CA ILE A 28 11.29 9.30 11.39
C ILE A 28 11.35 8.19 10.34
N ILE A 29 12.22 8.31 9.35
CA ILE A 29 12.33 7.36 8.24
C ILE A 29 13.46 6.38 8.54
N LEU A 30 13.15 5.08 8.46
CA LEU A 30 14.12 4.01 8.27
C LEU A 30 13.90 3.40 6.89
N ASP A 31 14.87 3.51 6.00
CA ASP A 31 14.76 2.96 4.65
C ASP A 31 16.12 2.48 4.17
N SER A 32 16.16 1.39 3.40
CA SER A 32 17.38 0.85 2.82
C SER A 32 17.71 1.48 1.46
N LEU A 33 16.78 2.24 0.89
CA LEU A 33 16.85 2.85 -0.45
C LEU A 33 17.02 1.83 -1.58
N THR A 34 16.68 0.56 -1.36
CA THR A 34 16.70 -0.46 -2.42
C THR A 34 15.67 -0.16 -3.50
N ALA A 35 14.49 0.34 -3.10
CA ALA A 35 13.43 0.81 -4.00
C ALA A 35 12.89 2.20 -3.63
N GLY A 36 13.33 2.76 -2.51
CA GLY A 36 12.96 4.11 -2.06
C GLY A 36 13.67 5.21 -2.84
N ASP A 37 13.06 6.38 -2.94
CA ASP A 37 13.65 7.56 -3.56
C ASP A 37 14.35 8.42 -2.49
N PRO A 38 15.68 8.62 -2.57
CA PRO A 38 16.40 9.46 -1.61
C PRO A 38 15.91 10.92 -1.60
N ASN A 39 15.27 11.42 -2.65
CA ASN A 39 14.68 12.77 -2.62
C ASN A 39 13.59 12.90 -1.56
N PHE A 40 12.92 11.81 -1.21
CA PHE A 40 11.91 11.81 -0.15
C PHE A 40 12.49 11.83 1.26
N THR A 41 13.82 11.85 1.43
CA THR A 41 14.49 11.90 2.74
C THR A 41 15.19 13.23 3.02
N ILE A 42 15.25 14.14 2.05
CA ILE A 42 15.89 15.46 2.19
C ILE A 42 15.20 16.27 3.30
N ASP A 43 16.01 16.85 4.20
CA ASP A 43 15.57 17.66 5.36
C ASP A 43 14.68 16.93 6.37
N LYS A 44 14.71 15.59 6.39
CA LYS A 44 13.92 14.76 7.31
C LYS A 44 14.81 13.97 8.26
N ASN A 45 14.24 13.53 9.39
CA ASN A 45 14.91 12.55 10.26
C ASN A 45 14.98 11.21 9.53
N PHE A 46 16.14 10.89 8.96
CA PHE A 46 16.33 9.73 8.11
C PHE A 46 17.53 8.90 8.54
N TYR A 47 17.30 7.59 8.60
CA TYR A 47 18.28 6.57 8.91
C TYR A 47 18.37 5.59 7.75
N HIS A 48 19.52 5.58 7.07
CA HIS A 48 19.78 4.63 6.00
C HIS A 48 20.14 3.25 6.57
N GLY A 49 19.29 2.25 6.31
CA GLY A 49 19.53 0.89 6.75
C GLY A 49 18.36 -0.06 6.54
N ASP A 50 18.64 -1.34 6.74
CA ASP A 50 17.65 -2.42 6.68
C ASP A 50 16.91 -2.56 8.02
N ILE A 51 15.62 -2.90 7.99
CA ILE A 51 14.80 -3.09 9.19
C ILE A 51 15.26 -4.26 10.07
N GLY A 52 16.02 -5.19 9.51
CA GLY A 52 16.65 -6.31 10.21
C GLY A 52 18.02 -5.97 10.81
N ASN A 53 18.51 -4.74 10.68
CA ASN A 53 19.78 -4.29 11.25
C ASN A 53 19.56 -3.76 12.68
N SER A 54 19.85 -4.60 13.67
CA SER A 54 19.67 -4.24 15.09
C SER A 54 20.50 -3.02 15.51
N LYS A 55 21.74 -2.87 15.01
CA LYS A 55 22.57 -1.71 15.33
C LYS A 55 21.95 -0.41 14.83
N ARG A 56 21.33 -0.45 13.64
CA ARG A 56 20.62 0.73 13.11
C ARG A 56 19.39 1.06 13.95
N LEU A 57 18.67 0.05 14.42
CA LEU A 57 17.55 0.24 15.35
C LEU A 57 18.04 0.82 16.68
N ASP A 58 19.16 0.36 17.23
CA ASP A 58 19.76 0.91 18.45
C ASP A 58 20.06 2.41 18.32
N GLU A 59 20.65 2.83 17.19
CA GLU A 59 20.91 4.24 16.92
C GLU A 59 19.60 5.06 16.87
N ILE A 60 18.58 4.57 16.17
CA ILE A 60 17.27 5.24 16.07
C ILE A 60 16.61 5.41 17.44
N PHE A 61 16.57 4.34 18.24
CA PHE A 61 15.90 4.36 19.53
C PHE A 61 16.72 5.07 20.61
N ALA A 62 18.05 5.19 20.44
CA ALA A 62 18.88 6.06 21.28
C ALA A 62 18.62 7.55 21.00
N ASP A 63 18.50 7.94 19.72
CA ASP A 63 18.24 9.33 19.32
C ASP A 63 16.76 9.74 19.55
N HIS A 64 15.85 8.77 19.47
CA HIS A 64 14.41 8.96 19.59
C HIS A 64 13.77 7.96 20.57
N PRO A 65 14.13 8.01 21.88
CA PRO A 65 13.58 7.09 22.89
C PRO A 65 12.08 7.26 23.12
N ASP A 66 11.50 8.36 22.65
CA ASP A 66 10.08 8.73 22.70
C ASP A 66 9.28 8.33 21.45
N ILE A 67 9.80 7.43 20.61
CA ILE A 67 8.99 6.76 19.56
C ILE A 67 7.86 5.97 20.23
N ASP A 68 6.62 6.24 19.81
CA ASP A 68 5.42 5.58 20.38
C ASP A 68 4.83 4.53 19.44
N VAL A 69 4.91 4.75 18.11
CA VAL A 69 4.31 3.89 17.09
C VAL A 69 5.31 3.63 15.97
N THR A 70 5.35 2.39 15.49
CA THR A 70 6.05 2.02 14.25
C THR A 70 5.02 1.74 13.15
N ILE A 71 5.10 2.47 12.05
CA ILE A 71 4.40 2.17 10.80
C ILE A 71 5.33 1.37 9.90
N HIS A 72 4.97 0.13 9.61
CA HIS A 72 5.80 -0.80 8.88
C HIS A 72 5.37 -0.93 7.41
N CYS A 73 6.00 -0.14 6.53
CA CYS A 73 5.79 -0.17 5.07
C CYS A 73 6.89 -0.93 4.29
N ALA A 74 8.05 -1.20 4.89
CA ALA A 74 9.19 -1.81 4.20
C ALA A 74 8.88 -3.23 3.72
N ALA A 75 8.82 -3.41 2.40
CA ALA A 75 8.66 -4.70 1.74
C ALA A 75 9.03 -4.60 0.25
N SER A 76 9.49 -5.70 -0.33
CA SER A 76 9.49 -5.93 -1.78
C SER A 76 8.05 -6.21 -2.24
N ILE A 77 7.61 -5.59 -3.34
CA ILE A 77 6.19 -5.59 -3.75
C ILE A 77 5.92 -6.04 -5.19
N ILE A 78 6.95 -6.36 -5.99
CA ILE A 78 6.80 -6.66 -7.42
C ILE A 78 6.40 -8.13 -7.60
N VAL A 79 5.12 -8.36 -7.88
CA VAL A 79 4.56 -9.73 -7.99
C VAL A 79 5.33 -10.63 -8.95
N PRO A 80 5.62 -10.25 -10.22
CA PRO A 80 6.36 -11.10 -11.13
C PRO A 80 7.76 -11.47 -10.62
N GLU A 81 8.52 -10.49 -10.09
CA GLU A 81 9.84 -10.73 -9.51
C GLU A 81 9.78 -11.70 -8.33
N SER A 82 8.72 -11.63 -7.51
CA SER A 82 8.53 -12.55 -6.39
C SER A 82 8.36 -14.01 -6.82
N MET A 83 7.84 -14.25 -8.02
CA MET A 83 7.68 -15.59 -8.58
C MET A 83 9.04 -16.15 -9.03
N ASP A 84 9.90 -15.29 -9.59
CA ASP A 84 11.22 -15.66 -10.09
C ASP A 84 12.23 -15.81 -8.94
N ASN A 85 12.19 -14.91 -7.95
CA ASN A 85 13.12 -14.83 -6.82
C ASN A 85 12.40 -14.88 -5.46
N PRO A 86 11.67 -15.96 -5.13
CA PRO A 86 10.88 -16.02 -3.90
C PRO A 86 11.73 -15.89 -2.64
N SER A 87 12.98 -16.37 -2.64
CA SER A 87 13.85 -16.30 -1.46
C SER A 87 14.12 -14.86 -1.02
N ASP A 88 14.31 -13.93 -1.95
CA ASP A 88 14.59 -12.53 -1.62
C ASP A 88 13.38 -11.87 -0.95
N TYR A 89 12.17 -12.23 -1.39
CA TYR A 89 10.92 -11.76 -0.79
C TYR A 89 10.73 -12.32 0.62
N TYR A 90 11.03 -13.59 0.88
CA TYR A 90 10.96 -14.12 2.24
C TYR A 90 12.03 -13.52 3.17
N ASN A 91 13.25 -13.33 2.68
CA ASN A 91 14.31 -12.66 3.46
C ASN A 91 13.92 -11.22 3.81
N ASN A 92 13.53 -10.43 2.80
CA ASN A 92 13.23 -9.02 2.99
C ASN A 92 11.91 -8.78 3.74
N ASN A 93 10.85 -9.47 3.33
CA ASN A 93 9.51 -9.19 3.87
C ASN A 93 9.23 -9.95 5.16
N VAL A 94 9.71 -11.20 5.32
CA VAL A 94 9.37 -12.02 6.49
C VAL A 94 10.48 -11.98 7.52
N ILE A 95 11.70 -12.38 7.16
CA ILE A 95 12.79 -12.52 8.14
C ILE A 95 13.17 -11.16 8.75
N ASN A 96 13.32 -10.12 7.93
CA ASN A 96 13.66 -8.79 8.45
C ASN A 96 12.51 -8.18 9.29
N SER A 97 11.25 -8.48 8.96
CA SER A 97 10.10 -8.06 9.77
C SER A 97 10.05 -8.79 11.12
N ILE A 98 10.40 -10.08 11.16
CA ILE A 98 10.53 -10.83 12.41
C ILE A 98 11.62 -10.21 13.28
N LYS A 99 12.79 -9.87 12.71
CA LYS A 99 13.86 -9.18 13.44
C LYS A 99 13.41 -7.82 13.99
N LEU A 100 12.64 -7.06 13.21
CA LEU A 100 12.04 -5.81 13.66
C LEU A 100 11.09 -6.05 14.85
N LEU A 101 10.21 -7.04 14.78
CA LEU A 101 9.31 -7.40 15.88
C LEU A 101 10.06 -7.87 17.13
N ASP A 102 11.11 -8.69 16.95
CA ASP A 102 12.00 -9.14 18.01
C ASP A 102 12.75 -7.99 18.68
N TYR A 103 13.04 -6.92 17.93
CA TYR A 103 13.58 -5.70 18.49
C TYR A 103 12.50 -4.95 19.29
N LEU A 104 11.38 -4.64 18.65
CA LEU A 104 10.31 -3.82 19.22
C LEU A 104 9.74 -4.39 20.52
N LYS A 105 9.65 -5.72 20.66
CA LYS A 105 9.14 -6.37 21.88
C LYS A 105 9.95 -6.06 23.14
N ASN A 106 11.21 -5.62 22.97
CA ASN A 106 12.11 -5.24 24.06
C ASN A 106 12.21 -3.71 24.26
N THR A 107 11.36 -2.93 23.57
CA THR A 107 11.35 -1.46 23.63
C THR A 107 10.03 -0.93 24.19
N SER A 108 9.95 0.39 24.42
CA SER A 108 8.69 1.06 24.74
C SER A 108 7.77 1.27 23.53
N ALA A 109 8.27 1.12 22.30
CA ALA A 109 7.51 1.33 21.06
C ALA A 109 6.75 0.07 20.66
N THR A 110 5.82 -0.35 21.51
CA THR A 110 5.12 -1.63 21.34
C THR A 110 3.89 -1.57 20.44
N LYS A 111 3.63 -0.43 19.79
CA LYS A 111 2.52 -0.24 18.85
C LYS A 111 3.02 -0.35 17.42
N ILE A 112 2.45 -1.27 16.65
CA ILE A 112 2.76 -1.44 15.22
C ILE A 112 1.53 -1.24 14.35
N ILE A 113 1.69 -0.50 13.25
CA ILE A 113 0.71 -0.42 12.16
C ILE A 113 1.38 -1.01 10.93
N PHE A 114 0.89 -2.15 10.46
CA PHE A 114 1.46 -2.85 9.32
C PHE A 114 0.69 -2.52 8.04
N SER A 115 1.44 -2.10 7.03
CA SER A 115 0.92 -1.90 5.69
C SER A 115 0.81 -3.25 4.99
N SER A 116 -0.34 -3.90 5.11
CA SER A 116 -0.65 -5.19 4.47
C SER A 116 -1.19 -4.99 3.05
N THR A 117 -1.86 -5.99 2.48
CA THR A 117 -2.35 -5.97 1.09
C THR A 117 -3.63 -6.76 0.95
N ALA A 118 -4.57 -6.27 0.13
CA ALA A 118 -5.76 -7.03 -0.27
C ALA A 118 -5.44 -8.22 -1.20
N SER A 119 -4.23 -8.31 -1.76
CA SER A 119 -3.82 -9.43 -2.63
C SER A 119 -3.66 -10.79 -1.89
N ILE A 120 -3.94 -10.82 -0.59
CA ILE A 120 -4.06 -12.05 0.19
C ILE A 120 -5.43 -12.73 0.04
N TYR A 121 -6.46 -12.00 -0.38
CA TYR A 121 -7.79 -12.56 -0.67
C TYR A 121 -7.76 -13.39 -1.95
N SER A 122 -8.71 -14.32 -2.10
CA SER A 122 -8.78 -15.17 -3.30
C SER A 122 -9.21 -14.40 -4.56
N GLY A 123 -10.25 -13.56 -4.44
CA GLY A 123 -10.75 -12.68 -5.52
C GLY A 123 -11.29 -13.43 -6.74
N ASP A 124 -11.87 -14.61 -6.54
CA ASP A 124 -12.23 -15.52 -7.64
C ASP A 124 -13.46 -15.07 -8.44
N ASP A 125 -14.42 -14.39 -7.79
CA ASP A 125 -15.75 -14.10 -8.35
C ASP A 125 -15.99 -12.63 -8.72
N GLY A 126 -15.04 -11.73 -8.49
CA GLY A 126 -15.23 -10.29 -8.72
C GLY A 126 -16.03 -9.60 -7.60
N GLY A 127 -16.26 -10.29 -6.48
CA GLY A 127 -17.09 -9.83 -5.38
C GLY A 127 -16.46 -8.79 -4.45
N MET A 128 -17.33 -8.24 -3.61
CA MET A 128 -16.91 -7.41 -2.48
C MET A 128 -16.34 -8.32 -1.38
N VAL A 129 -15.21 -7.94 -0.77
CA VAL A 129 -14.59 -8.70 0.33
C VAL A 129 -14.58 -7.93 1.64
N THR A 130 -14.77 -8.68 2.73
CA THR A 130 -14.65 -8.22 4.12
C THR A 130 -13.36 -8.77 4.75
N GLU A 131 -13.04 -8.36 5.97
CA GLU A 131 -11.89 -8.88 6.72
C GLU A 131 -11.95 -10.39 6.98
N ASP A 132 -13.17 -10.96 7.03
CA ASP A 132 -13.47 -12.38 7.25
C ASP A 132 -13.47 -13.23 5.96
N SER A 133 -13.30 -12.58 4.79
CA SER A 133 -13.28 -13.28 3.51
C SER A 133 -12.08 -14.22 3.39
N HIS A 134 -12.23 -15.30 2.62
CA HIS A 134 -11.24 -16.35 2.52
C HIS A 134 -9.88 -15.84 1.99
N LEU A 135 -8.81 -16.17 2.72
CA LEU A 135 -7.43 -15.81 2.35
C LEU A 135 -6.82 -16.93 1.50
N SER A 136 -6.41 -16.60 0.27
CA SER A 136 -5.78 -17.53 -0.68
C SER A 136 -4.71 -16.81 -1.51
N PRO A 137 -3.60 -16.34 -0.89
CA PRO A 137 -2.57 -15.58 -1.59
C PRO A 137 -1.93 -16.41 -2.72
N LYS A 138 -1.98 -15.88 -3.94
CA LYS A 138 -1.51 -16.57 -5.15
C LYS A 138 -0.04 -16.36 -5.51
N SER A 139 0.65 -15.40 -4.87
CA SER A 139 2.05 -15.05 -5.18
C SER A 139 2.95 -15.16 -3.94
N PRO A 140 4.26 -15.40 -4.08
CA PRO A 140 5.21 -15.28 -2.97
C PRO A 140 5.13 -13.93 -2.28
N TYR A 141 5.00 -12.81 -3.01
CA TYR A 141 4.74 -11.50 -2.42
C TYR A 141 3.54 -11.52 -1.45
N SER A 142 2.35 -11.91 -1.90
CA SER A 142 1.17 -11.90 -1.05
C SER A 142 1.24 -12.94 0.09
N LYS A 143 1.91 -14.08 -0.13
CA LYS A 143 2.19 -15.06 0.92
C LYS A 143 3.09 -14.47 2.02
N THR A 144 4.11 -13.69 1.66
CA THR A 144 4.97 -13.04 2.64
C THR A 144 4.22 -12.00 3.47
N LYS A 145 3.33 -11.21 2.85
CA LYS A 145 2.46 -10.27 3.58
C LYS A 145 1.55 -10.97 4.59
N LEU A 146 0.93 -12.08 4.18
CA LEU A 146 0.12 -12.89 5.09
C LEU A 146 0.97 -13.50 6.23
N ALA A 147 2.17 -13.98 5.93
CA ALA A 147 3.08 -14.52 6.95
C ALA A 147 3.47 -13.46 8.01
N VAL A 148 3.67 -12.21 7.58
CA VAL A 148 3.94 -11.09 8.51
C VAL A 148 2.70 -10.74 9.33
N GLU A 149 1.48 -10.72 8.74
CA GLU A 149 0.25 -10.52 9.51
C GLU A 149 0.09 -11.60 10.61
N MET A 150 0.33 -12.86 10.26
CA MET A 150 0.27 -13.97 11.22
C MET A 150 1.32 -13.79 12.33
N ALA A 151 2.56 -13.45 11.96
CA ALA A 151 3.61 -13.19 12.95
C ALA A 151 3.26 -12.02 13.87
N ILE A 152 2.75 -10.90 13.35
CA ILE A 152 2.33 -9.76 14.18
C ILE A 152 1.23 -10.19 15.14
N LYS A 153 0.22 -10.93 14.66
CA LYS A 153 -0.88 -11.42 15.50
C LYS A 153 -0.38 -12.32 16.63
N ASP A 154 0.55 -13.24 16.34
CA ASP A 154 1.16 -14.11 17.35
C ASP A 154 1.99 -13.31 18.36
N TYR A 155 2.75 -12.32 17.91
CA TYR A 155 3.53 -11.44 18.78
C TYR A 155 2.62 -10.59 19.68
N CYS A 156 1.47 -10.14 19.17
CA CYS A 156 0.49 -9.40 19.96
C CYS A 156 -0.12 -10.24 21.09
N HIS A 157 -0.27 -11.56 20.88
CA HIS A 157 -0.78 -12.47 21.92
C HIS A 157 0.31 -12.92 22.91
N ALA A 158 1.57 -13.00 22.48
CA ALA A 158 2.66 -13.53 23.29
C ALA A 158 3.42 -12.45 24.10
N TYR A 159 3.40 -11.20 23.64
CA TYR A 159 4.20 -10.10 24.20
C TYR A 159 3.34 -8.84 24.38
N ASP A 160 3.90 -7.77 24.97
CA ASP A 160 3.20 -6.48 25.15
C ASP A 160 3.13 -5.64 23.86
N ILE A 161 3.13 -6.30 22.70
CA ILE A 161 2.93 -5.66 21.39
C ILE A 161 1.43 -5.56 21.09
N ARG A 162 1.03 -4.46 20.47
CA ARG A 162 -0.31 -4.30 19.87
C ARG A 162 -0.16 -3.92 18.41
N GLY A 163 -1.06 -4.43 17.56
CA GLY A 163 -0.90 -4.37 16.11
C GLY A 163 -2.18 -4.04 15.36
N ILE A 164 -2.09 -3.17 14.35
CA ILE A 164 -3.15 -2.95 13.37
C ILE A 164 -2.59 -3.28 11.99
N SER A 165 -3.23 -4.19 11.26
CA SER A 165 -2.87 -4.49 9.86
C SER A 165 -3.86 -3.82 8.91
N LEU A 166 -3.37 -2.90 8.09
CA LEU A 166 -4.17 -2.21 7.08
C LEU A 166 -4.03 -2.92 5.74
N ARG A 167 -5.07 -3.63 5.31
CA ARG A 167 -5.14 -4.36 4.04
C ARG A 167 -5.66 -3.42 2.96
N TYR A 168 -4.78 -2.61 2.37
CA TYR A 168 -5.20 -1.73 1.30
C TYR A 168 -5.21 -2.42 -0.08
N PHE A 169 -6.05 -1.89 -0.98
CA PHE A 169 -6.22 -2.40 -2.34
C PHE A 169 -5.18 -1.80 -3.29
N ASN A 170 -5.57 -1.04 -4.32
CA ASN A 170 -4.65 -0.55 -5.36
C ASN A 170 -4.48 0.97 -5.24
N PRO A 171 -3.44 1.48 -4.54
CA PRO A 171 -3.24 2.90 -4.37
C PRO A 171 -2.81 3.58 -5.67
N ILE A 172 -3.52 4.63 -6.08
CA ILE A 172 -3.23 5.49 -7.24
C ILE A 172 -3.07 6.95 -6.80
N GLY A 173 -2.64 7.84 -7.70
CA GLY A 173 -2.48 9.26 -7.38
C GLY A 173 -1.10 9.65 -6.89
N ALA A 174 -1.06 10.79 -6.21
CA ALA A 174 0.13 11.38 -5.59
C ALA A 174 -0.30 12.19 -4.37
N ASP A 175 0.66 12.71 -3.59
CA ASP A 175 0.36 13.73 -2.58
C ASP A 175 -0.30 14.94 -3.26
N PRO A 176 -1.46 15.46 -2.77
CA PRO A 176 -2.12 16.63 -3.35
C PRO A 176 -1.24 17.89 -3.42
N LYS A 177 -0.25 18.00 -2.52
CA LYS A 177 0.76 19.08 -2.51
C LYS A 177 2.00 18.75 -3.36
N MET A 178 2.01 17.61 -4.06
CA MET A 178 3.11 17.13 -4.92
C MET A 178 4.45 17.03 -4.18
N ARG A 179 4.43 16.61 -2.90
CA ARG A 179 5.64 16.35 -2.11
C ARG A 179 6.17 14.92 -2.27
N SER A 180 5.27 14.00 -2.60
CA SER A 180 5.57 12.60 -2.84
C SER A 180 4.63 12.03 -3.89
N GLY A 181 5.10 10.98 -4.55
CA GLY A 181 4.36 10.24 -5.56
C GLY A 181 5.13 9.00 -5.98
N PRO A 182 4.65 8.27 -6.98
CA PRO A 182 5.33 7.09 -7.50
C PRO A 182 6.73 7.47 -8.04
N SER A 183 7.78 6.95 -7.42
CA SER A 183 9.18 7.24 -7.79
C SER A 183 9.67 6.38 -8.96
N ASN A 184 9.24 5.12 -9.02
CA ASN A 184 9.49 4.23 -10.16
C ASN A 184 8.34 4.33 -11.16
N ILE A 185 8.56 5.13 -12.21
CA ILE A 185 7.57 5.37 -13.28
C ILE A 185 7.49 4.19 -14.26
N ASN A 186 8.41 3.22 -14.17
CA ASN A 186 8.43 2.02 -15.02
C ASN A 186 7.33 0.99 -14.65
N PRO A 187 6.89 0.17 -15.63
CA PRO A 187 5.48 -0.01 -15.96
C PRO A 187 4.76 -1.11 -15.17
N SER A 188 5.03 -1.38 -13.89
CA SER A 188 4.18 -2.36 -13.17
C SER A 188 2.80 -1.78 -12.83
N HIS A 189 2.76 -0.48 -12.50
CA HIS A 189 1.54 0.23 -12.12
C HIS A 189 0.66 0.54 -13.33
N ILE A 190 -0.65 0.26 -13.23
CA ILE A 190 -1.57 0.33 -14.37
C ILE A 190 -1.71 1.73 -14.96
N ILE A 191 -1.74 2.78 -14.13
CA ILE A 191 -1.81 4.17 -14.64
C ILE A 191 -0.52 4.55 -15.38
N GLY A 192 0.64 4.04 -14.94
CA GLY A 192 1.91 4.21 -15.66
C GLY A 192 1.85 3.59 -17.05
N LYS A 193 1.36 2.35 -17.15
CA LYS A 193 1.14 1.65 -18.44
C LYS A 193 0.18 2.39 -19.36
N LEU A 194 -0.96 2.88 -18.84
CA LEU A 194 -1.92 3.67 -19.62
C LEU A 194 -1.28 4.97 -20.11
N SER A 195 -0.53 5.64 -19.24
CA SER A 195 0.17 6.87 -19.57
C SER A 195 1.25 6.67 -20.64
N GLU A 196 2.01 5.57 -20.60
CA GLU A 196 2.94 5.19 -21.67
C GLU A 196 2.19 4.88 -22.97
N SER A 197 1.11 4.10 -22.89
CA SER A 197 0.30 3.71 -24.05
C SER A 197 -0.30 4.91 -24.78
N SER A 198 -0.68 5.95 -24.04
CA SER A 198 -1.26 7.19 -24.58
C SER A 198 -0.25 8.08 -25.33
N GLN A 199 1.05 7.88 -25.13
CA GLN A 199 2.09 8.77 -25.65
C GLN A 199 2.70 8.28 -26.97
N LYS A 200 2.85 6.97 -27.15
CA LYS A 200 3.46 6.42 -28.37
C LYS A 200 2.33 6.03 -29.31
N SER A 201 2.30 6.59 -30.51
CA SER A 201 1.25 6.29 -31.51
C SER A 201 1.20 4.82 -31.95
N THR A 202 2.15 3.99 -31.50
CA THR A 202 2.29 2.56 -31.82
C THR A 202 2.19 1.65 -30.59
N SER A 203 1.90 2.17 -29.39
CA SER A 203 1.76 1.34 -28.20
C SER A 203 0.31 1.01 -27.91
N THR A 204 0.02 -0.28 -27.87
CA THR A 204 -1.30 -0.83 -27.55
C THR A 204 -1.34 -1.32 -26.10
N PHE A 205 -2.38 -0.95 -25.37
CA PHE A 205 -2.62 -1.45 -24.03
C PHE A 205 -3.28 -2.83 -24.09
N HIS A 206 -2.64 -3.83 -23.47
CA HIS A 206 -3.15 -5.20 -23.47
C HIS A 206 -4.09 -5.45 -22.29
N VAL A 207 -5.38 -5.67 -22.59
CA VAL A 207 -6.37 -6.14 -21.61
C VAL A 207 -6.35 -7.68 -21.61
N THR A 208 -5.86 -8.28 -20.52
CA THR A 208 -5.77 -9.74 -20.37
C THR A 208 -6.99 -10.29 -19.64
N GLY A 209 -7.73 -11.17 -20.29
CA GLY A 209 -8.97 -11.75 -19.76
C GLY A 209 -10.15 -10.79 -19.89
N SER A 210 -11.17 -11.22 -20.64
CA SER A 210 -12.36 -10.40 -20.96
C SER A 210 -13.68 -11.19 -20.85
N ASN A 211 -13.65 -12.35 -20.18
CA ASN A 211 -14.80 -13.24 -20.01
C ASN A 211 -15.06 -13.55 -18.52
N TRP A 212 -14.70 -12.62 -17.63
CA TRP A 212 -14.98 -12.72 -16.20
C TRP A 212 -16.47 -12.41 -15.92
N PRO A 213 -17.02 -12.87 -14.78
CA PRO A 213 -18.39 -12.53 -14.36
C PRO A 213 -18.48 -11.09 -13.79
N THR A 214 -17.89 -10.12 -14.49
CA THR A 214 -17.89 -8.69 -14.13
C THR A 214 -18.75 -7.89 -15.13
N ARG A 215 -18.97 -6.61 -14.85
CA ARG A 215 -19.89 -5.75 -15.64
C ARG A 215 -19.57 -5.67 -17.13
N ASP A 216 -18.29 -5.76 -17.50
CA ASP A 216 -17.81 -5.66 -18.89
C ASP A 216 -16.93 -6.85 -19.31
N GLY A 217 -16.88 -7.90 -18.50
CA GLY A 217 -16.06 -9.09 -18.72
C GLY A 217 -14.57 -8.93 -18.37
N THR A 218 -14.07 -7.70 -18.15
CA THR A 218 -12.67 -7.46 -17.78
C THR A 218 -12.46 -7.55 -16.27
N GLY A 219 -11.20 -7.70 -15.84
CA GLY A 219 -10.89 -7.81 -14.41
C GLY A 219 -11.36 -6.58 -13.62
N ILE A 220 -11.78 -6.78 -12.38
CA ILE A 220 -12.25 -5.72 -11.47
C ILE A 220 -11.27 -5.52 -10.32
N ARG A 221 -10.97 -4.29 -9.97
CA ARG A 221 -10.06 -3.93 -8.87
C ARG A 221 -10.62 -2.72 -8.14
N ASP A 222 -10.30 -2.60 -6.86
CA ASP A 222 -10.56 -1.37 -6.10
C ASP A 222 -9.34 -0.45 -6.19
N TYR A 223 -9.51 0.70 -6.84
CA TYR A 223 -8.50 1.75 -6.90
C TYR A 223 -8.82 2.83 -5.88
N ILE A 224 -7.84 3.13 -5.04
CA ILE A 224 -7.98 4.12 -3.96
C ILE A 224 -6.90 5.18 -4.09
N HIS A 225 -7.24 6.43 -3.80
CA HIS A 225 -6.24 7.49 -3.78
C HIS A 225 -5.20 7.27 -2.66
N VAL A 226 -3.92 7.41 -2.96
CA VAL A 226 -2.82 7.18 -2.00
C VAL A 226 -2.88 8.12 -0.81
N TRP A 227 -3.40 9.34 -1.00
CA TRP A 227 -3.65 10.27 0.10
C TRP A 227 -4.71 9.73 1.07
N ASP A 228 -5.78 9.08 0.58
CA ASP A 228 -6.77 8.44 1.43
C ASP A 228 -6.16 7.27 2.22
N VAL A 229 -5.28 6.48 1.59
CA VAL A 229 -4.50 5.43 2.28
C VAL A 229 -3.61 6.04 3.38
N ALA A 230 -2.95 7.17 3.10
CA ALA A 230 -2.13 7.85 4.09
C ALA A 230 -2.96 8.38 5.26
N LEU A 231 -4.15 8.96 4.98
CA LEU A 231 -5.09 9.40 6.01
C LEU A 231 -5.63 8.22 6.84
N ALA A 232 -5.81 7.02 6.27
CA ALA A 232 -6.16 5.83 7.04
C ALA A 232 -5.07 5.47 8.07
N HIS A 233 -3.79 5.63 7.72
CA HIS A 233 -2.69 5.43 8.68
C HIS A 233 -2.69 6.51 9.77
N VAL A 234 -2.94 7.78 9.44
CA VAL A 234 -3.11 8.86 10.43
C VAL A 234 -4.25 8.51 11.39
N ARG A 235 -5.38 8.04 10.88
CA ARG A 235 -6.54 7.62 11.70
C ARG A 235 -6.24 6.40 12.56
N ALA A 236 -5.50 5.42 12.03
CA ALA A 236 -5.07 4.25 12.80
C ALA A 236 -4.15 4.67 13.96
N VAL A 237 -3.28 5.66 13.76
CA VAL A 237 -2.45 6.26 14.82
C VAL A 237 -3.32 6.96 15.87
N GLN A 238 -4.27 7.80 15.45
CA GLN A 238 -5.14 8.58 16.35
C GLN A 238 -6.04 7.69 17.22
N ASN A 239 -6.61 6.64 16.62
CA ASN A 239 -7.58 5.76 17.26
C ASN A 239 -6.94 4.48 17.82
N PHE A 240 -5.61 4.34 17.77
CA PHE A 240 -4.91 3.09 18.05
C PHE A 240 -5.38 2.37 19.33
N ASN A 241 -5.45 3.10 20.45
CA ASN A 241 -5.83 2.52 21.74
C ASN A 241 -7.33 2.17 21.86
N GLN A 242 -8.17 2.67 20.96
CA GLN A 242 -9.59 2.31 20.88
C GLN A 242 -9.79 1.08 19.98
N ILE A 243 -8.97 0.94 18.94
CA ILE A 243 -9.04 -0.16 17.98
C ILE A 243 -8.49 -1.46 18.58
N VAL A 244 -7.37 -1.37 19.31
CA VAL A 244 -6.72 -2.52 19.96
C VAL A 244 -6.50 -2.26 21.44
N THR A 245 -6.89 -3.23 22.25
CA THR A 245 -6.82 -3.20 23.71
C THR A 245 -5.84 -4.27 24.20
N LYS A 246 -5.60 -4.38 25.51
CA LYS A 246 -4.79 -5.49 26.03
C LYS A 246 -5.48 -6.86 25.89
N SER A 247 -6.81 -6.90 25.94
CA SER A 247 -7.59 -8.14 25.76
C SER A 247 -7.77 -8.51 24.29
N GLU A 248 -7.74 -7.53 23.39
CA GLU A 248 -7.82 -7.70 21.94
C GLU A 248 -6.68 -6.90 21.29
N PRO A 249 -5.44 -7.45 21.29
CA PRO A 249 -4.24 -6.68 20.96
C PRO A 249 -3.96 -6.56 19.46
N TYR A 250 -4.79 -7.16 18.61
CA TYR A 250 -4.61 -7.17 17.16
C TYR A 250 -5.92 -6.92 16.41
N SER A 251 -5.85 -6.16 15.31
CA SER A 251 -6.98 -5.98 14.39
C SER A 251 -6.50 -5.78 12.95
N GLU A 252 -7.12 -6.50 12.01
CA GLU A 252 -7.03 -6.24 10.57
C GLU A 252 -8.16 -5.32 10.09
N ILE A 253 -7.87 -4.40 9.16
CA ILE A 253 -8.85 -3.46 8.59
C ILE A 253 -8.58 -3.28 7.10
N ASN A 254 -9.60 -3.46 6.27
CA ASN A 254 -9.54 -3.24 4.84
C ASN A 254 -9.61 -1.76 4.50
N ILE A 255 -8.77 -1.31 3.57
CA ILE A 255 -8.66 0.09 3.15
C ILE A 255 -8.78 0.18 1.62
N GLY A 256 -9.93 0.64 1.14
CA GLY A 256 -10.21 0.77 -0.29
C GLY A 256 -11.29 1.81 -0.54
N SER A 257 -11.54 2.10 -1.82
CA SER A 257 -12.58 3.04 -2.24
C SER A 257 -13.97 2.53 -1.86
N GLY A 258 -14.18 1.21 -1.81
CA GLY A 258 -15.50 0.60 -1.65
C GLY A 258 -16.20 0.35 -2.99
N GLU A 259 -15.56 0.75 -4.09
CA GLU A 259 -16.07 0.65 -5.44
C GLU A 259 -15.12 -0.22 -6.27
N GLY A 260 -15.67 -1.29 -6.85
CA GLY A 260 -14.90 -2.08 -7.81
C GLY A 260 -14.92 -1.39 -9.17
N THR A 261 -13.75 -1.15 -9.76
CA THR A 261 -13.56 -0.58 -11.09
C THR A 261 -13.04 -1.65 -12.04
N THR A 262 -13.70 -1.86 -13.16
CA THR A 262 -13.21 -2.76 -14.21
C THR A 262 -12.02 -2.17 -14.98
N VAL A 263 -11.32 -2.98 -15.75
CA VAL A 263 -10.21 -2.47 -16.59
C VAL A 263 -10.73 -1.45 -17.61
N MET A 264 -11.89 -1.67 -18.24
CA MET A 264 -12.41 -0.69 -19.22
C MET A 264 -12.95 0.58 -18.57
N GLU A 265 -13.55 0.49 -17.39
CA GLU A 265 -13.96 1.68 -16.62
C GLU A 265 -12.73 2.53 -16.27
N LEU A 266 -11.63 1.89 -15.84
CA LEU A 266 -10.38 2.60 -15.56
C LEU A 266 -9.80 3.24 -16.83
N ILE A 267 -9.81 2.53 -17.96
CA ILE A 267 -9.36 3.09 -19.25
C ILE A 267 -10.21 4.31 -19.61
N THR A 268 -11.54 4.21 -19.47
CA THR A 268 -12.47 5.30 -19.77
C THR A 268 -12.18 6.54 -18.91
N ALA A 269 -12.07 6.36 -17.59
CA ALA A 269 -11.70 7.44 -16.67
C ALA A 269 -10.34 8.05 -17.03
N PHE A 270 -9.37 7.23 -17.45
CA PHE A 270 -8.07 7.72 -17.92
C PHE A 270 -8.18 8.56 -19.19
N GLU A 271 -8.96 8.12 -20.18
CA GLU A 271 -9.17 8.87 -21.43
C GLU A 271 -9.84 10.22 -21.17
N GLU A 272 -10.82 10.26 -20.26
CA GLU A 272 -11.52 11.49 -19.87
C GLU A 272 -10.58 12.51 -19.22
N VAL A 273 -9.76 12.06 -18.26
CA VAL A 273 -8.82 12.90 -17.51
C VAL A 273 -7.57 13.31 -18.33
N SER A 274 -7.10 12.45 -19.22
CA SER A 274 -5.92 12.75 -20.04
C SER A 274 -6.26 13.43 -21.36
N GLY A 275 -7.52 13.35 -21.81
CA GLY A 275 -7.93 13.72 -23.16
C GLY A 275 -7.32 12.85 -24.27
N LYS A 276 -6.67 11.74 -23.92
CA LYS A 276 -5.95 10.86 -24.86
C LYS A 276 -6.64 9.51 -24.97
N LYS A 277 -6.87 9.07 -26.21
CA LYS A 277 -7.41 7.75 -26.49
C LYS A 277 -6.35 6.66 -26.27
N ILE A 278 -6.79 5.53 -25.74
CA ILE A 278 -5.98 4.33 -25.53
C ILE A 278 -6.35 3.30 -26.59
N ASP A 279 -5.36 2.89 -27.37
CA ASP A 279 -5.52 1.73 -28.25
C ASP A 279 -5.51 0.45 -27.39
N VAL A 280 -6.56 -0.35 -27.49
CA VAL A 280 -6.78 -1.53 -26.63
C VAL A 280 -6.74 -2.81 -27.46
N LEU A 281 -5.96 -3.79 -27.00
CA LEU A 281 -5.95 -5.14 -27.55
C LEU A 281 -6.27 -6.17 -26.47
N TYR A 282 -7.31 -6.94 -26.71
CA TYR A 282 -7.69 -8.05 -25.85
C TYR A 282 -6.75 -9.24 -26.05
N LYS A 283 -6.32 -9.84 -24.94
CA LYS A 283 -5.49 -11.04 -24.88
C LYS A 283 -6.15 -12.07 -23.96
N PRO A 284 -5.84 -13.37 -24.12
CA PRO A 284 -6.23 -14.38 -23.15
C PRO A 284 -5.80 -14.01 -21.73
N ALA A 285 -6.56 -14.46 -20.73
CA ALA A 285 -6.15 -14.35 -19.34
C ALA A 285 -4.82 -15.09 -19.11
N ARG A 286 -3.99 -14.56 -18.22
CA ARG A 286 -2.73 -15.22 -17.84
C ARG A 286 -3.03 -16.35 -16.86
N PRO A 287 -2.19 -17.40 -16.81
CA PRO A 287 -2.30 -18.42 -15.78
C PRO A 287 -2.30 -17.78 -14.38
N GLY A 288 -3.36 -18.01 -13.61
CA GLY A 288 -3.52 -17.45 -12.26
C GLY A 288 -4.21 -16.08 -12.20
N ASP A 289 -4.57 -15.47 -13.34
CA ASP A 289 -5.47 -14.31 -13.34
C ASP A 289 -6.84 -14.73 -12.76
N VAL A 290 -7.43 -13.81 -11.99
CA VAL A 290 -8.78 -13.93 -11.41
C VAL A 290 -9.60 -12.69 -11.79
N ALA A 291 -10.92 -12.81 -11.68
CA ALA A 291 -11.83 -11.68 -11.88
C ALA A 291 -11.40 -10.48 -11.02
N GLY A 292 -11.15 -10.71 -9.74
CA GLY A 292 -10.67 -9.73 -8.77
C GLY A 292 -11.60 -9.56 -7.59
N ALA A 293 -11.38 -8.50 -6.83
CA ALA A 293 -12.20 -8.16 -5.67
C ALA A 293 -12.13 -6.65 -5.40
N TYR A 294 -13.10 -6.16 -4.64
CA TYR A 294 -13.12 -4.79 -4.13
C TYR A 294 -13.58 -4.75 -2.68
N THR A 295 -13.30 -3.65 -1.98
CA THR A 295 -13.44 -3.65 -0.52
C THR A 295 -14.88 -3.45 -0.06
N ASN A 296 -15.27 -4.11 1.03
CA ASN A 296 -16.18 -3.52 2.01
C ASN A 296 -15.35 -2.60 2.93
N ARG A 297 -15.86 -1.42 3.29
CA ARG A 297 -15.16 -0.42 4.10
C ARG A 297 -15.84 -0.11 5.45
N ASP A 298 -16.81 -0.92 5.85
CA ASP A 298 -17.63 -0.67 7.04
C ASP A 298 -16.79 -0.72 8.31
N LYS A 299 -15.86 -1.68 8.41
CA LYS A 299 -14.94 -1.78 9.56
C LYS A 299 -14.00 -0.58 9.64
N ALA A 300 -13.51 -0.07 8.51
CA ALA A 300 -12.70 1.14 8.46
C ALA A 300 -13.49 2.36 8.94
N LYS A 301 -14.73 2.52 8.46
CA LYS A 301 -15.63 3.59 8.92
C LYS A 301 -15.87 3.51 10.44
N GLN A 302 -16.14 2.32 10.95
CA GLN A 302 -16.44 2.10 12.37
C GLN A 302 -15.23 2.33 13.28
N LEU A 303 -14.06 1.78 12.93
CA LEU A 303 -12.88 1.75 13.81
C LEU A 303 -11.95 2.96 13.61
N LEU A 304 -11.86 3.47 12.38
CA LEU A 304 -10.95 4.57 12.03
C LEU A 304 -11.65 5.93 11.93
N ASP A 305 -12.98 5.97 11.90
CA ASP A 305 -13.71 7.20 11.51
C ASP A 305 -13.17 7.75 10.18
N TRP A 306 -13.04 6.83 9.20
CA TRP A 306 -12.40 7.08 7.92
C TRP A 306 -13.26 6.57 6.77
N GLU A 307 -13.37 7.40 5.73
CA GLU A 307 -13.92 7.05 4.42
C GLU A 307 -13.05 7.74 3.35
N PRO A 308 -12.85 7.11 2.17
CA PRO A 308 -12.10 7.70 1.08
C PRO A 308 -12.85 8.91 0.51
N LYS A 309 -12.12 9.95 0.13
CA LYS A 309 -12.67 11.23 -0.32
C LYS A 309 -12.38 11.55 -1.79
N PHE A 310 -11.40 10.89 -2.37
CA PHE A 310 -10.91 11.18 -3.71
C PHE A 310 -11.44 10.12 -4.68
N SER A 311 -11.92 10.56 -5.84
CA SER A 311 -12.38 9.66 -6.90
C SER A 311 -11.21 9.04 -7.67
N ILE A 312 -11.50 8.06 -8.53
CA ILE A 312 -10.49 7.46 -9.39
C ILE A 312 -9.95 8.47 -10.41
N GLU A 313 -10.79 9.37 -10.91
CA GLU A 313 -10.42 10.44 -11.85
C GLU A 313 -9.44 11.40 -11.20
N GLN A 314 -9.70 11.81 -9.95
CA GLN A 314 -8.78 12.65 -9.20
C GLN A 314 -7.44 11.93 -8.96
N GLY A 315 -7.48 10.63 -8.63
CA GLY A 315 -6.27 9.81 -8.54
C GLY A 315 -5.50 9.70 -9.84
N ILE A 316 -6.17 9.62 -10.98
CA ILE A 316 -5.50 9.65 -12.29
C ILE A 316 -4.88 11.03 -12.55
N ALA A 317 -5.61 12.11 -12.25
CA ALA A 317 -5.17 13.47 -12.46
C ALA A 317 -3.92 13.80 -11.63
N ASP A 318 -3.94 13.50 -10.33
CA ASP A 318 -2.80 13.75 -9.45
C ASP A 318 -1.59 12.90 -9.82
N PHE A 319 -1.81 11.65 -10.28
CA PHE A 319 -0.74 10.82 -10.82
C PHE A 319 -0.12 11.45 -12.08
N LEU A 320 -0.94 11.92 -13.04
CA LEU A 320 -0.44 12.56 -14.26
C LEU A 320 0.29 13.87 -13.96
N LYS A 321 -0.24 14.68 -13.04
CA LYS A 321 0.38 15.92 -12.58
C LYS A 321 1.73 15.67 -11.92
N TRP A 322 1.84 14.63 -11.08
CA TRP A 322 3.12 14.21 -10.50
C TRP A 322 4.16 13.84 -11.57
N LEU A 323 3.72 13.19 -12.67
CA LEU A 323 4.59 12.88 -13.80
C LEU A 323 4.92 14.09 -14.69
N GLY A 324 4.46 15.30 -14.36
CA GLY A 324 4.62 16.49 -15.19
C GLY A 324 3.87 16.40 -16.53
N LYS A 325 2.79 15.61 -16.59
CA LYS A 325 1.97 15.42 -17.79
C LYS A 325 0.74 16.33 -17.76
N GLU A 326 0.37 16.85 -18.93
CA GLU A 326 -0.86 17.63 -19.10
C GLU A 326 -2.09 16.76 -18.81
N THR A 327 -3.06 17.33 -18.10
CA THR A 327 -4.40 16.81 -17.87
C THR A 327 -5.41 17.66 -18.64
N SER A 328 -6.52 17.09 -19.09
CA SER A 328 -7.69 17.90 -19.45
C SER A 328 -8.17 18.61 -18.18
N ALA A 329 -8.72 19.83 -18.30
CA ALA A 329 -9.22 20.55 -17.13
C ALA A 329 -10.39 19.78 -16.53
N ILE A 330 -10.20 19.21 -15.33
CA ILE A 330 -11.25 18.65 -14.46
C ILE A 330 -11.89 19.80 -13.68
#